data_AF-A0A349ZQM5-F1
#
_entry.id   AF-A0A349ZQM5-F1
#
_cell.length_a   1.000
_cell.length_b   1.000
_cell.length_c   1.000
_cell.angle_alpha   90.00
_cell.angle_beta   90.00
_cell.angle_gamma   90.00
#
_symmetry.space_group_name_H-M   'P 1'
#
loop_
_entity.id
_entity.type
_entity.pdbx_description
1 polymer ?
#
loop_
_entity_poly.entity_id
_entity_poly.type
_entity_poly.pdbx_seq_one_letter_code
_entity_poly.pdbx_strand_id
1 'polypeptide(L)'
;ATEQNNQHHQYSVGIHTIEAMKYSVTFDDELTYDDRVVLRLTMLLHDMGKPALKTTDEDGVDHFKGHSAESVRLAGDILKRLKFDNATINKVSRLVKYHDHRKESSPANVRRTIVAVGKDLMPLWFKVRRCDVMGQSTYIREEKLKEIDSFEKVYRQVLRDGDCLSIAELKLNGNDLMENGVPAGRKVGQTLSAMLDAVLEDPSLNTREGLLGFLKDNLK
;
A
#
# COMPACT_ATOMS: atom_id res chain seq x y z
N ALA A 1 16.02 -7.41 -23.34
CA ALA A 1 15.27 -7.41 -22.07
C ALA A 1 15.33 -5.99 -21.49
N THR A 2 14.42 -5.61 -20.58
CA THR A 2 14.50 -4.31 -19.91
C THR A 2 15.51 -4.39 -18.76
N GLU A 3 16.73 -3.88 -18.99
CA GLU A 3 17.77 -3.85 -17.96
C GLU A 3 17.42 -2.89 -16.81
N GLN A 4 17.99 -3.15 -15.63
CA GLN A 4 17.84 -2.36 -14.40
C GLN A 4 19.22 -2.01 -13.84
N ASN A 5 19.90 -1.03 -14.44
CA ASN A 5 21.23 -0.59 -14.03
C ASN A 5 21.16 0.18 -12.72
N ASN A 6 21.11 -0.54 -11.61
CA ASN A 6 21.09 0.00 -10.26
C ASN A 6 21.59 -1.08 -9.29
N GLN A 7 22.42 -0.72 -8.30
CA GLN A 7 22.94 -1.61 -7.27
C GLN A 7 21.88 -2.48 -6.55
N HIS A 8 20.62 -2.02 -6.49
CA HIS A 8 19.51 -2.77 -5.89
C HIS A 8 19.04 -3.96 -6.76
N HIS A 9 19.40 -4.01 -8.03
CA HIS A 9 18.95 -5.03 -8.97
C HIS A 9 20.15 -5.76 -9.58
N GLN A 10 20.04 -7.08 -9.67
CA GLN A 10 21.03 -7.95 -10.31
C GLN A 10 20.48 -8.58 -11.61
N TYR A 11 19.22 -8.26 -11.95
CA TYR A 11 18.46 -8.88 -13.01
C TYR A 11 17.73 -7.83 -13.84
N SER A 12 17.48 -8.13 -15.11
CA SER A 12 16.48 -7.42 -15.91
C SER A 12 15.09 -7.52 -15.28
N VAL A 13 14.18 -6.61 -15.63
CA VAL A 13 12.82 -6.56 -15.07
C VAL A 13 12.13 -7.93 -15.14
N GLY A 14 12.16 -8.58 -16.31
CA GLY A 14 11.48 -9.87 -16.49
C GLY A 14 12.06 -11.00 -15.64
N ILE A 15 13.39 -11.06 -15.49
CA ILE A 15 14.01 -12.09 -14.63
C ILE A 15 13.74 -11.79 -13.16
N HIS A 16 13.81 -10.52 -12.74
CA HIS A 16 13.43 -10.10 -11.39
C HIS A 16 12.00 -10.52 -11.05
N THR A 17 11.03 -10.30 -11.94
CA THR A 17 9.64 -10.74 -11.77
C THR A 17 9.54 -12.24 -11.51
N ILE A 18 10.28 -13.06 -12.27
CA ILE A 18 10.28 -14.52 -12.09
C ILE A 18 10.90 -14.91 -10.74
N GLU A 19 12.06 -14.32 -10.40
CA GLU A 19 12.74 -14.60 -9.14
C GLU A 19 11.89 -14.19 -7.92
N ALA A 20 11.31 -13.00 -7.94
CA ALA A 20 10.43 -12.52 -6.87
C ALA A 20 9.19 -13.43 -6.73
N MET A 21 8.60 -13.88 -7.84
CA MET A 21 7.46 -14.80 -7.81
C MET A 21 7.81 -16.17 -7.22
N LYS A 22 9.03 -16.70 -7.42
CA LYS A 22 9.45 -17.98 -6.82
C LYS A 22 9.37 -17.95 -5.30
N TYR A 23 9.68 -16.81 -4.68
CA TYR A 23 9.60 -16.68 -3.21
C TYR A 23 8.16 -16.68 -2.69
N SER A 24 7.15 -16.48 -3.53
CA SER A 24 5.75 -16.56 -3.06
C SER A 24 5.37 -17.92 -2.47
N VAL A 25 6.04 -19.00 -2.88
CA VAL A 25 5.75 -20.36 -2.42
C VAL A 25 6.14 -20.59 -0.96
N THR A 26 7.02 -19.76 -0.40
CA THR A 26 7.43 -19.89 1.01
C THR A 26 6.31 -19.57 1.98
N PHE A 27 5.21 -18.97 1.49
CA PHE A 27 4.06 -18.57 2.28
C PHE A 27 2.84 -19.47 2.07
N ASP A 28 2.96 -20.54 1.29
CA ASP A 28 1.82 -21.37 0.92
C ASP A 28 1.08 -21.90 2.16
N ASP A 29 1.80 -22.41 3.17
CA ASP A 29 1.20 -22.99 4.38
C ASP A 29 0.45 -21.96 5.26
N GLU A 30 0.72 -20.67 5.07
CA GLU A 30 0.05 -19.58 5.79
C GLU A 30 -1.18 -19.02 5.05
N LEU A 31 -1.37 -19.41 3.78
CA LEU A 31 -2.32 -18.76 2.88
C LEU A 31 -3.41 -19.71 2.38
N THR A 32 -4.62 -19.16 2.29
CA THR A 32 -5.72 -19.76 1.54
C THR A 32 -5.34 -19.91 0.07
N TYR A 33 -6.04 -20.78 -0.66
CA TYR A 33 -5.83 -20.93 -2.09
C TYR A 33 -5.99 -19.59 -2.83
N ASP A 34 -7.05 -18.83 -2.53
CA ASP A 34 -7.34 -17.54 -3.16
C ASP A 34 -6.24 -16.51 -2.89
N ASP A 35 -5.71 -16.47 -1.66
CA ASP A 35 -4.64 -15.54 -1.31
C ASP A 35 -3.30 -15.91 -1.96
N ARG A 36 -3.02 -17.21 -2.18
CA ARG A 36 -1.87 -17.65 -2.98
C ARG A 36 -2.00 -17.19 -4.43
N VAL A 37 -3.19 -17.28 -5.01
CA VAL A 37 -3.48 -16.78 -6.36
C VAL A 37 -3.25 -15.28 -6.44
N VAL A 38 -3.81 -14.51 -5.50
CA VAL A 38 -3.62 -13.05 -5.43
C VAL A 38 -2.15 -12.67 -5.29
N LEU A 39 -1.40 -13.34 -4.39
CA LEU A 39 0.03 -13.07 -4.20
C LEU A 39 0.82 -13.33 -5.50
N ARG A 40 0.61 -14.47 -6.14
CA ARG A 40 1.34 -14.85 -7.37
C ARG A 40 1.00 -13.94 -8.54
N LEU A 41 -0.27 -13.59 -8.72
CA LEU A 41 -0.68 -12.61 -9.75
C LEU A 41 -0.08 -11.24 -9.48
N THR A 42 -0.03 -10.80 -8.21
CA THR A 42 0.64 -9.56 -7.84
C THR A 42 2.12 -9.61 -8.21
N MET A 43 2.84 -10.67 -7.82
CA MET A 43 4.27 -10.78 -8.14
C MET A 43 4.53 -10.87 -9.63
N LEU A 44 3.67 -11.52 -10.41
CA LEU A 44 3.78 -11.55 -11.87
C LEU A 44 3.61 -10.17 -12.51
N LEU A 45 2.77 -9.31 -11.93
CA LEU A 45 2.31 -8.08 -12.57
C LEU A 45 2.92 -6.79 -11.99
N HIS A 46 3.55 -6.83 -10.82
CA HIS A 46 3.94 -5.63 -10.06
C HIS A 46 4.82 -4.63 -10.84
N ASP A 47 5.71 -5.16 -11.68
CA ASP A 47 6.74 -4.39 -12.38
C ASP A 47 6.50 -4.23 -13.89
N MET A 48 5.34 -4.65 -14.41
CA MET A 48 5.07 -4.62 -15.86
C MET A 48 5.07 -3.21 -16.47
N GLY A 49 4.89 -2.17 -15.67
CA GLY A 49 4.98 -0.77 -16.11
C GLY A 49 6.42 -0.24 -16.26
N LYS A 50 7.43 -0.92 -15.70
CA LYS A 50 8.83 -0.45 -15.75
C LYS A 50 9.35 -0.22 -17.19
N PRO A 51 9.13 -1.10 -18.17
CA PRO A 51 9.64 -0.90 -19.53
C PRO A 51 9.16 0.40 -20.19
N ALA A 52 7.92 0.81 -19.93
CA ALA A 52 7.34 2.02 -20.50
C ALA A 52 7.85 3.30 -19.84
N LEU A 53 8.27 3.23 -18.57
CA LEU A 53 8.69 4.38 -17.76
C LEU A 53 10.19 4.39 -17.42
N LYS A 54 10.98 3.63 -18.17
CA LYS A 54 12.43 3.58 -17.99
C LYS A 54 13.05 4.93 -18.41
N THR A 55 13.81 5.53 -17.50
CA THR A 55 14.69 6.68 -17.76
C THR A 55 16.07 6.38 -17.20
N THR A 56 17.13 6.89 -17.83
CA THR A 56 18.51 6.72 -17.37
C THR A 56 19.11 8.09 -17.11
N ASP A 57 19.77 8.27 -15.96
CA ASP A 57 20.44 9.53 -15.62
C ASP A 57 21.85 9.63 -16.21
N GLU A 58 22.55 10.74 -15.92
CA GLU A 58 23.89 11.04 -16.43
C GLU A 58 24.96 10.03 -15.94
N ASP A 59 24.73 9.40 -14.79
CA ASP A 59 25.61 8.38 -14.19
C ASP A 59 25.30 6.96 -14.72
N GLY A 60 24.34 6.83 -15.64
CA GLY A 60 23.92 5.55 -16.20
C GLY A 60 22.98 4.74 -15.31
N VAL A 61 22.42 5.34 -14.25
CA VAL A 61 21.49 4.68 -13.33
C VAL A 61 20.08 4.71 -13.89
N ASP A 62 19.44 3.54 -13.91
CA ASP A 62 18.07 3.39 -14.39
C ASP A 62 17.04 3.73 -13.29
N HIS A 63 16.04 4.52 -13.68
CA HIS A 63 14.91 4.93 -12.86
C HIS A 63 13.58 4.53 -13.51
N PHE A 64 12.59 4.23 -12.68
CA PHE A 64 11.26 3.78 -13.10
C PHE A 64 10.15 4.53 -12.37
N LYS A 65 10.24 5.87 -12.34
CA LYS A 65 9.30 6.70 -11.57
C LYS A 65 7.88 6.53 -12.11
N GLY A 66 6.93 6.24 -11.22
CA GLY A 66 5.52 6.04 -11.57
C GLY A 66 5.17 4.65 -12.13
N HIS A 67 6.13 3.71 -12.21
CA HIS A 67 5.89 2.38 -12.82
C HIS A 67 4.72 1.64 -12.19
N SER A 68 4.52 1.76 -10.88
CA SER A 68 3.45 1.07 -10.18
C SER A 68 2.06 1.49 -10.69
N ALA A 69 1.87 2.76 -11.08
CA ALA A 69 0.59 3.22 -11.65
C ALA A 69 0.33 2.62 -13.04
N GLU A 70 1.37 2.54 -13.87
CA GLU A 70 1.27 1.88 -15.18
C GLU A 70 1.10 0.35 -15.04
N SER A 71 1.80 -0.28 -14.09
CA SER A 71 1.62 -1.69 -13.75
C SER A 71 0.18 -1.99 -13.31
N VAL A 72 -0.47 -1.10 -12.54
CA VAL A 72 -1.89 -1.26 -12.16
C VAL A 72 -2.79 -1.27 -13.39
N ARG A 73 -2.58 -0.33 -14.32
CA ARG A 73 -3.36 -0.24 -15.56
C ARG A 73 -3.23 -1.53 -16.37
N LEU A 74 -1.99 -1.97 -16.60
CA LEU A 74 -1.68 -3.20 -17.32
C LEU A 74 -2.24 -4.45 -16.62
N ALA A 75 -2.08 -4.55 -15.30
CA ALA A 75 -2.62 -5.65 -14.50
C ALA A 75 -4.15 -5.74 -14.64
N GLY A 76 -4.85 -4.61 -14.55
CA GLY A 76 -6.30 -4.54 -14.74
C GLY A 76 -6.73 -5.04 -16.12
N ASP A 77 -6.07 -4.57 -17.18
CA ASP A 77 -6.38 -4.96 -18.57
C ASP A 77 -6.12 -6.45 -18.80
N ILE A 78 -4.99 -6.97 -18.29
CA ILE A 78 -4.60 -8.38 -18.41
C ILE A 78 -5.61 -9.27 -17.66
N LEU A 79 -5.92 -8.97 -16.41
CA LEU A 79 -6.79 -9.80 -15.59
C LEU A 79 -8.25 -9.80 -16.10
N LYS A 80 -8.74 -8.66 -16.60
CA LYS A 80 -10.05 -8.58 -17.28
C LYS A 80 -10.09 -9.45 -18.53
N ARG A 81 -9.04 -9.40 -19.36
CA ARG A 81 -8.92 -10.25 -20.56
C ARG A 81 -8.91 -11.74 -20.21
N LEU A 82 -8.28 -12.09 -19.09
CA LEU A 82 -8.25 -13.45 -18.55
C LEU A 82 -9.51 -13.85 -17.77
N LYS A 83 -10.52 -12.96 -17.68
CA LYS A 83 -11.83 -13.19 -17.04
C LYS A 83 -11.74 -13.50 -15.54
N PHE A 84 -10.77 -12.92 -14.83
CA PHE A 84 -10.79 -12.93 -13.37
C PHE A 84 -11.97 -12.11 -12.83
N ASP A 85 -12.47 -12.48 -11.66
CA ASP A 85 -13.53 -11.74 -11.00
C ASP A 85 -13.04 -10.38 -10.48
N ASN A 86 -14.00 -9.47 -10.23
CA ASN A 86 -13.68 -8.11 -9.80
C ASN A 86 -12.98 -8.05 -8.43
N ALA A 87 -13.26 -9.00 -7.52
CA ALA A 87 -12.61 -9.00 -6.22
C ALA A 87 -11.12 -9.33 -6.38
N THR A 88 -10.78 -10.36 -7.16
CA THR A 88 -9.39 -10.70 -7.49
C THR A 88 -8.68 -9.54 -8.19
N ILE A 89 -9.30 -8.94 -9.21
CA ILE A 89 -8.73 -7.78 -9.92
C ILE A 89 -8.45 -6.62 -8.96
N ASN A 90 -9.39 -6.30 -8.07
CA ASN A 90 -9.24 -5.20 -7.12
C ASN A 90 -8.12 -5.47 -6.10
N LYS A 91 -8.03 -6.69 -5.55
CA LYS A 91 -6.96 -7.08 -4.61
C LYS A 91 -5.58 -6.99 -5.27
N VAL A 92 -5.42 -7.61 -6.46
CA VAL A 92 -4.15 -7.59 -7.19
C VAL A 92 -3.76 -6.16 -7.58
N SER A 93 -4.70 -5.38 -8.14
CA SER A 93 -4.44 -3.99 -8.51
C SER A 93 -4.01 -3.15 -7.31
N ARG A 94 -4.63 -3.36 -6.14
CA ARG A 94 -4.29 -2.65 -4.91
C ARG A 94 -2.88 -3.02 -4.43
N LEU A 95 -2.53 -4.30 -4.40
CA LEU A 95 -1.20 -4.75 -4.00
C LEU A 95 -0.12 -4.30 -4.99
N VAL A 96 -0.38 -4.37 -6.30
CA VAL A 96 0.52 -3.83 -7.35
C VAL A 96 0.72 -2.33 -7.18
N LYS A 97 -0.32 -1.56 -6.85
CA LYS A 97 -0.20 -0.11 -6.63
C LYS A 97 0.80 0.23 -5.52
N TYR A 98 0.81 -0.56 -4.45
CA TYR A 98 1.57 -0.26 -3.23
C TYR A 98 2.76 -1.18 -2.98
N HIS A 99 3.15 -2.03 -3.94
CA HIS A 99 4.21 -3.03 -3.74
C HIS A 99 5.56 -2.38 -3.34
N ASP A 100 5.92 -1.25 -3.94
CA ASP A 100 7.13 -0.48 -3.63
C ASP A 100 6.85 0.70 -2.68
N HIS A 101 5.74 0.66 -1.93
CA HIS A 101 5.45 1.67 -0.92
C HIS A 101 6.42 1.55 0.26
N ARG A 102 7.34 2.51 0.38
CA ARG A 102 8.35 2.57 1.45
C ARG A 102 8.13 3.80 2.32
N LYS A 103 7.92 3.56 3.61
CA LYS A 103 7.80 4.57 4.66
C LYS A 103 8.50 4.07 5.91
N GLU A 104 8.99 5.00 6.74
CA GLU A 104 9.51 4.63 8.05
C GLU A 104 8.41 3.99 8.90
N SER A 105 8.78 3.11 9.82
CA SER A 105 7.83 2.35 10.65
C SER A 105 7.22 3.18 11.79
N SER A 106 7.01 4.48 11.62
CA SER A 106 6.32 5.29 12.64
C SER A 106 4.83 4.89 12.72
N PRO A 107 4.19 4.94 13.90
CA PRO A 107 2.78 4.57 14.05
C PRO A 107 1.84 5.31 13.08
N ALA A 108 2.08 6.61 12.84
CA ALA A 108 1.29 7.40 11.91
C ALA A 108 1.42 6.92 10.46
N ASN A 109 2.65 6.64 10.00
CA ASN A 109 2.86 6.09 8.66
C ASN A 109 2.25 4.69 8.49
N VAL A 110 2.31 3.87 9.54
CA VAL A 110 1.69 2.54 9.55
C VAL A 110 0.18 2.65 9.44
N ARG A 111 -0.47 3.50 10.25
CA ARG A 111 -1.90 3.79 10.13
C ARG A 111 -2.29 4.25 8.73
N ARG A 112 -1.59 5.24 8.17
CA ARG A 112 -1.82 5.71 6.78
C ARG A 112 -1.66 4.60 5.74
N THR A 113 -0.67 3.73 5.92
CA THR A 113 -0.44 2.60 5.01
C THR A 113 -1.57 1.58 5.10
N ILE A 114 -2.06 1.27 6.31
CA ILE A 114 -3.23 0.40 6.50
C ILE A 114 -4.45 0.96 5.76
N VAL A 115 -4.72 2.27 5.88
CA VAL A 115 -5.83 2.91 5.15
C VAL A 115 -5.63 2.87 3.64
N ALA A 116 -4.41 3.13 3.16
CA ALA A 116 -4.11 3.19 1.74
C ALA A 116 -4.19 1.80 1.06
N VAL A 117 -3.60 0.78 1.68
CA VAL A 117 -3.52 -0.60 1.19
C VAL A 117 -4.82 -1.35 1.45
N GLY A 118 -5.45 -1.15 2.60
CA GLY A 118 -6.58 -1.94 3.09
C GLY A 118 -6.14 -2.87 4.21
N LYS A 119 -6.84 -2.81 5.34
CA LYS A 119 -6.55 -3.60 6.55
C LYS A 119 -6.53 -5.11 6.29
N ASP A 120 -7.41 -5.60 5.43
CA ASP A 120 -7.51 -6.99 5.00
C ASP A 120 -6.33 -7.42 4.10
N LEU A 121 -5.75 -6.48 3.34
CA LEU A 121 -4.65 -6.75 2.42
C LEU A 121 -3.25 -6.59 3.03
N MET A 122 -3.13 -5.96 4.20
CA MET A 122 -1.84 -5.76 4.87
C MET A 122 -1.03 -7.07 5.04
N PRO A 123 -1.60 -8.21 5.47
CA PRO A 123 -0.84 -9.46 5.57
C PRO A 123 -0.24 -9.92 4.23
N LEU A 124 -0.98 -9.78 3.13
CA LEU A 124 -0.47 -10.07 1.78
C LEU A 124 0.55 -9.04 1.31
N TRP A 125 0.35 -7.77 1.63
CA TRP A 125 1.29 -6.70 1.29
C TRP A 125 2.68 -6.92 1.90
N PHE A 126 2.76 -7.38 3.15
CA PHE A 126 4.05 -7.76 3.75
C PHE A 126 4.72 -8.90 2.99
N LYS A 127 3.96 -9.90 2.54
CA LYS A 127 4.47 -11.02 1.74
C LYS A 127 4.95 -10.57 0.35
N VAL A 128 4.22 -9.67 -0.30
CA VAL A 128 4.62 -9.02 -1.57
C VAL A 128 5.97 -8.32 -1.41
N ARG A 129 6.12 -7.49 -0.36
CA ARG A 129 7.39 -6.79 -0.09
C ARG A 129 8.54 -7.74 0.16
N ARG A 130 8.32 -8.83 0.91
CA ARG A 130 9.34 -9.86 1.12
C ARG A 130 9.73 -10.55 -0.19
N CYS A 131 8.76 -10.93 -1.02
CA CYS A 131 9.02 -11.53 -2.32
C CYS A 131 9.86 -10.61 -3.22
N ASP A 132 9.49 -9.33 -3.32
CA ASP A 132 10.23 -8.32 -4.10
C ASP A 132 11.68 -8.16 -3.59
N VAL A 133 11.87 -7.96 -2.29
CA VAL A 133 13.21 -7.83 -1.68
C VAL A 133 14.06 -9.08 -1.89
N MET A 134 13.47 -10.27 -1.81
CA MET A 134 14.19 -11.53 -2.03
C MET A 134 14.58 -11.72 -3.50
N GLY A 135 13.79 -11.20 -4.45
CA GLY A 135 14.10 -11.18 -5.88
C GLY A 135 15.09 -10.10 -6.32
N GLN A 136 15.52 -9.21 -5.43
CA GLN A 136 16.50 -8.14 -5.69
C GLN A 136 17.96 -8.61 -5.51
N SER A 137 18.93 -7.71 -5.65
CA SER A 137 20.33 -8.00 -5.29
C SER A 137 20.50 -8.23 -3.78
N THR A 138 21.69 -8.65 -3.35
CA THR A 138 22.04 -8.78 -1.92
C THR A 138 22.34 -7.43 -1.27
N TYR A 139 22.47 -6.36 -2.05
CA TYR A 139 22.76 -5.02 -1.55
C TYR A 139 21.67 -4.57 -0.56
N ILE A 140 22.08 -4.32 0.69
CA ILE A 140 21.24 -3.93 1.82
C ILE A 140 19.98 -4.79 2.04
N ARG A 141 19.99 -6.05 1.58
CA ARG A 141 18.81 -6.93 1.63
C ARG A 141 18.34 -7.18 3.06
N GLU A 142 19.28 -7.46 3.99
CA GLU A 142 18.95 -7.69 5.39
C GLU A 142 18.33 -6.47 6.07
N GLU A 143 18.80 -5.28 5.72
CA GLU A 143 18.24 -4.01 6.23
C GLU A 143 16.81 -3.82 5.73
N LYS A 144 16.57 -4.02 4.43
CA LYS A 144 15.21 -3.97 3.85
C LYS A 144 14.25 -4.98 4.51
N LEU A 145 14.72 -6.17 4.84
CA LEU A 145 13.92 -7.18 5.56
C LEU A 145 13.62 -6.73 7.00
N LYS A 146 14.62 -6.21 7.73
CA LYS A 146 14.43 -5.65 9.08
C LYS A 146 13.48 -4.47 9.11
N GLU A 147 13.45 -3.65 8.07
CA GLU A 147 12.47 -2.57 7.90
C GLU A 147 11.05 -3.14 7.76
N ILE A 148 10.86 -4.19 6.96
CA ILE A 148 9.57 -4.86 6.81
C ILE A 148 9.12 -5.44 8.16
N ASP A 149 10.01 -6.11 8.89
CA ASP A 149 9.70 -6.70 10.20
C ASP A 149 9.34 -5.62 11.25
N SER A 150 10.08 -4.50 11.27
CA SER A 150 9.79 -3.35 12.12
C SER A 150 8.42 -2.75 11.81
N PHE A 151 8.11 -2.59 10.52
CA PHE A 151 6.80 -2.10 10.07
C PHE A 151 5.67 -3.04 10.48
N GLU A 152 5.88 -4.36 10.33
CA GLU A 152 4.90 -5.38 10.73
C GLU A 152 4.68 -5.41 12.25
N LYS A 153 5.73 -5.19 13.05
CA LYS A 153 5.62 -5.08 14.51
C LYS A 153 4.72 -3.92 14.91
N VAL A 154 4.90 -2.74 14.30
CA VAL A 154 4.09 -1.56 14.58
C VAL A 154 2.67 -1.72 14.04
N TYR A 155 2.49 -2.35 12.88
CA TYR A 155 1.17 -2.75 12.39
C TYR A 155 0.39 -3.57 13.41
N ARG A 156 1.03 -4.59 14.01
CA ARG A 156 0.40 -5.40 15.06
C ARG A 156 0.10 -4.59 16.32
N GLN A 157 0.89 -3.56 16.65
CA GLN A 157 0.62 -2.65 17.76
C GLN A 157 -0.62 -1.79 17.49
N VAL A 158 -0.67 -1.13 16.33
CA VAL A 158 -1.83 -0.33 15.86
C VAL A 158 -3.13 -1.14 15.91
N LEU A 159 -3.09 -2.41 15.50
CA LEU A 159 -4.25 -3.30 15.58
C LEU A 159 -4.66 -3.65 17.01
N ARG A 160 -3.69 -3.86 17.91
CA ARG A 160 -3.97 -4.15 19.33
C ARG A 160 -4.56 -2.95 20.05
N ASP A 161 -4.09 -1.75 19.73
CA ASP A 161 -4.53 -0.52 20.37
C ASP A 161 -5.93 -0.09 19.91
N GLY A 162 -6.43 -0.67 18.82
CA GLY A 162 -7.75 -0.32 18.28
C GLY A 162 -7.78 1.09 17.68
N ASP A 163 -6.65 1.53 17.14
CA ASP A 163 -6.53 2.82 16.46
C ASP A 163 -7.60 2.97 15.37
N CYS A 164 -8.07 4.21 15.17
CA CYS A 164 -9.02 4.54 14.12
C CYS A 164 -8.36 4.50 12.74
N LEU A 165 -8.90 3.67 11.85
CA LEU A 165 -8.36 3.34 10.53
C LEU A 165 -9.40 3.52 9.42
N SER A 166 -10.58 4.07 9.72
CA SER A 166 -11.57 4.39 8.69
C SER A 166 -12.50 5.52 9.12
N ILE A 167 -13.17 6.15 8.16
CA ILE A 167 -14.19 7.16 8.43
C ILE A 167 -15.30 6.60 9.33
N ALA A 168 -15.65 5.32 9.16
CA ALA A 168 -16.68 4.67 9.96
C ALA A 168 -16.29 4.48 11.43
N GLU A 169 -14.99 4.54 11.75
CA GLU A 169 -14.45 4.42 13.11
C GLU A 169 -14.28 5.77 13.82
N LEU A 170 -14.53 6.88 13.12
CA LEU A 170 -14.52 8.22 13.71
C LEU A 170 -15.64 8.35 14.76
N LYS A 171 -15.36 9.06 15.85
CA LYS A 171 -16.35 9.38 16.90
C LYS A 171 -17.31 10.52 16.53
N LEU A 172 -17.27 10.97 15.27
CA LEU A 172 -18.26 11.83 14.65
C LEU A 172 -18.67 11.27 13.29
N ASN A 173 -19.91 11.51 12.91
CA ASN A 173 -20.44 11.15 11.60
C ASN A 173 -20.91 12.39 10.81
N GLY A 174 -21.42 12.18 9.61
CA GLY A 174 -21.87 13.27 8.74
C GLY A 174 -23.02 14.10 9.32
N ASN A 175 -23.91 13.52 10.12
CA ASN A 175 -25.01 14.25 10.76
C ASN A 175 -24.48 15.20 11.82
N ASP A 176 -23.52 14.74 12.65
CA ASP A 176 -22.87 15.62 13.63
C ASP A 176 -22.21 16.82 12.94
N LEU A 177 -21.56 16.62 11.78
CA LEU A 177 -20.94 17.71 11.03
C LEU A 177 -21.97 18.71 10.50
N MET A 178 -23.11 18.23 9.99
CA MET A 178 -24.18 19.10 9.49
C MET A 178 -24.83 19.92 10.61
N GLU A 179 -25.05 19.32 11.78
CA GLU A 179 -25.52 20.02 12.98
C GLU A 179 -24.55 21.10 13.47
N ASN A 180 -23.27 20.95 13.15
CA ASN A 180 -22.21 21.92 13.49
C ASN A 180 -21.82 22.84 12.32
N GLY A 181 -22.71 23.00 11.33
CA GLY A 181 -22.61 24.05 10.30
C GLY A 181 -21.86 23.66 9.04
N VAL A 182 -21.49 22.38 8.86
CA VAL A 182 -20.93 21.90 7.58
C VAL A 182 -22.06 21.71 6.56
N PRO A 183 -22.01 22.36 5.38
CA PRO A 183 -23.04 22.17 4.35
C PRO A 183 -23.11 20.72 3.86
N ALA A 184 -24.34 20.21 3.72
CA ALA A 184 -24.59 18.87 3.20
C ALA A 184 -23.94 18.67 1.81
N GLY A 185 -23.52 17.44 1.54
CA GLY A 185 -22.90 17.04 0.26
C GLY A 185 -21.39 16.87 0.35
N ARG A 186 -20.66 17.25 -0.71
CA ARG A 186 -19.22 16.96 -0.87
C ARG A 186 -18.35 17.45 0.30
N LYS A 187 -18.72 18.58 0.92
CA LYS A 187 -17.97 19.17 2.02
C LYS A 187 -17.93 18.26 3.26
N VAL A 188 -19.03 17.56 3.57
CA VAL A 188 -19.08 16.58 4.67
C VAL A 188 -18.02 15.49 4.50
N GLY A 189 -17.97 14.87 3.31
CA GLY A 189 -16.99 13.82 3.01
C GLY A 189 -15.55 14.32 3.06
N GLN A 190 -15.29 15.54 2.56
CA GLN A 190 -13.97 16.16 2.65
C GLN A 190 -13.55 16.43 4.10
N THR A 191 -14.48 16.91 4.93
CA THR A 191 -14.22 17.15 6.36
C THR A 191 -13.96 15.84 7.11
N LEU A 192 -14.76 14.79 6.88
CA LEU A 192 -14.51 13.47 7.48
C LEU A 192 -13.15 12.88 7.06
N SER A 193 -12.75 13.08 5.80
CA SER A 193 -11.43 12.67 5.32
C SER A 193 -10.31 13.43 6.04
N ALA A 194 -10.43 14.75 6.18
CA ALA A 194 -9.44 15.56 6.88
C ALA A 194 -9.35 15.21 8.37
N MET A 195 -10.49 14.91 9.01
CA MET A 195 -10.54 14.41 10.39
C MET A 195 -9.84 13.06 10.52
N LEU A 196 -10.08 12.13 9.59
CA LEU A 196 -9.37 10.87 9.58
C LEU A 196 -7.86 11.11 9.43
N ASP A 197 -7.42 11.96 8.50
CA ASP A 197 -6.00 12.25 8.31
C ASP A 197 -5.33 12.82 9.58
N ALA A 198 -6.03 13.68 10.32
CA ALA A 198 -5.58 14.20 11.61
C ALA A 198 -5.51 13.10 12.68
N VAL A 199 -6.52 12.24 12.76
CA VAL A 199 -6.55 11.09 13.69
C VAL A 199 -5.47 10.05 13.37
N LEU A 200 -5.15 9.85 12.09
CA LEU A 200 -4.04 8.98 11.68
C LEU A 200 -2.68 9.56 12.12
N GLU A 201 -2.56 10.88 12.28
CA GLU A 201 -1.37 11.50 12.89
C GLU A 201 -1.40 11.32 14.42
N ASP A 202 -2.49 11.76 15.06
CA ASP A 202 -2.71 11.70 16.50
C ASP A 202 -4.02 10.96 16.84
N PRO A 203 -3.95 9.67 17.24
CA PRO A 203 -5.14 8.87 17.57
C PRO A 203 -5.96 9.43 18.73
N SER A 204 -5.38 10.24 19.61
CA SER A 204 -6.09 10.82 20.75
C SER A 204 -7.18 11.82 20.32
N LEU A 205 -7.09 12.34 19.09
CA LEU A 205 -8.11 13.20 18.50
C LEU A 205 -9.42 12.47 18.21
N ASN A 206 -9.46 11.13 18.18
CA ASN A 206 -10.68 10.38 17.90
C ASN A 206 -11.64 10.32 19.10
N THR A 207 -12.02 11.49 19.59
CA THR A 207 -13.05 11.74 20.59
C THR A 207 -14.04 12.74 20.02
N ARG A 208 -15.26 12.79 20.56
CA ARG A 208 -16.27 13.76 20.07
C ARG A 208 -15.74 15.19 20.23
N GLU A 209 -15.16 15.48 21.38
CA GLU A 209 -14.60 16.79 21.74
C GLU A 209 -13.40 17.15 20.86
N GLY A 210 -12.47 16.20 20.67
CA GLY A 210 -11.28 16.39 19.83
C GLY A 210 -11.64 16.71 18.38
N LEU A 211 -12.56 15.94 17.79
CA LEU A 211 -13.00 16.16 16.41
C LEU A 211 -13.82 17.44 16.24
N LEU A 212 -14.64 17.83 17.22
CA LEU A 212 -15.33 19.13 17.20
C LEU A 212 -14.37 20.31 17.35
N GLY A 213 -13.30 20.15 18.14
CA GLY A 213 -12.21 21.11 18.22
C GLY A 213 -11.52 21.30 16.87
N PHE A 214 -11.10 20.19 16.25
CA PHE A 214 -10.53 20.18 14.90
C PHE A 214 -11.45 20.87 13.88
N LEU A 215 -12.76 20.60 13.94
CA LEU A 215 -13.73 21.23 13.05
C LEU A 215 -13.74 22.77 13.20
N LYS A 216 -13.75 23.28 14.43
CA LYS A 216 -13.78 24.73 14.69
C LYS A 216 -12.52 25.43 14.18
N ASP A 217 -11.37 24.79 14.31
CA ASP A 217 -10.09 25.35 13.86
C ASP A 217 -9.97 25.39 12.33
N ASN A 218 -10.68 24.52 11.62
CA ASN A 218 -10.63 24.38 10.16
C ASN A 218 -11.86 24.94 9.41
N LEU A 219 -12.83 25.52 10.13
CA LEU A 219 -13.99 26.22 9.56
C LEU A 219 -13.76 27.73 9.34
N LYS A 220 -12.62 28.27 9.80
CA LYS A 220 -12.17 29.63 9.48
C LYS A 220 -11.58 29.69 8.08
#